data_AF-A0A945X4V8-F1
#
_entry.id   AF-A0A945X4V8-F1
#
_cell.length_a   1.000
_cell.length_b   1.000
_cell.length_c   1.000
_cell.angle_alpha   90.00
_cell.angle_beta   90.00
_cell.angle_gamma   90.00
#
_symmetry.space_group_name_H-M   'P 1'
#
loop_
_entity.id
_entity.type
_entity.pdbx_description
1 polymer ?
#
loop_
_entity_poly.entity_id
_entity_poly.type
_entity_poly.pdbx_seq_one_letter_code
_entity_poly.pdbx_strand_id
1 'polypeptide(L)'
;MLNVFRSSAAAFEHDAERADTVYTDDELRRIADAGFNAVWIRTIYRELLRNPRYPSFGEDSARLLRNLNTVVERGAKHGVRLVIYNQEPFGLRADSPFWNEHPEMGGTVWDHDFGVGDDHFHMRAMCVSSEPVRDYLRDSSAQLLESVPGIAGLITISASEFMSHCYSHHGRTSQGRVACPRCAERTAADVVVDVLNCMRDGMDRVDPAVPLVAWNWSWILYEDDPQPNIINRLRPHTSIQADFERGDWITDPYGQQVEINEYSLSYVGPSKRFRDVRELAREQERPVYAKLQIGTTHEIASVSNLPLITRLLGKTSEFKKLGLAGFMGCWNFGTMLTLNTRAFNFFLSDTCPESEHDALQMLAANEFPGADLSGVLAAWEGFGEAFDYYPFSIPFLYMSPINYSVALPMHPCPYAPGQRIKRSWLMDPRDDNDDPSSSFGPFTPEQIAERLDRLAELWSRALKVYAAALEGATGEAAREELSVARCIDVCMRSVRNYYRLHLLKREWNDAMLQPFLEIVRDEIQVVEDAIPLYEADERQGFHIEAQGSMVTPELMREKLELLQAYL
;
A
#
# COMPACT_ATOMS: atom_id res chain seq x y z
N MET A 1 -11.26 -17.30 -10.18
CA MET A 1 -10.90 -16.17 -9.31
C MET A 1 -9.80 -15.35 -9.99
N LEU A 2 -9.86 -14.01 -9.95
CA LEU A 2 -8.79 -13.14 -10.46
C LEU A 2 -7.86 -12.78 -9.29
N ASN A 3 -6.60 -13.22 -9.34
CA ASN A 3 -5.60 -13.02 -8.29
C ASN A 3 -4.56 -12.04 -8.83
N VAL A 4 -4.71 -10.77 -8.45
CA VAL A 4 -3.99 -9.65 -9.07
C VAL A 4 -2.77 -9.28 -8.23
N PHE A 5 -1.62 -9.14 -8.89
CA PHE A 5 -0.36 -8.69 -8.31
C PHE A 5 0.28 -7.57 -9.14
N ARG A 6 1.44 -7.07 -8.70
CA ARG A 6 2.26 -6.09 -9.42
C ARG A 6 3.73 -6.35 -9.12
N SER A 7 4.57 -6.19 -10.12
CA SER A 7 6.03 -6.35 -9.95
C SER A 7 6.62 -5.20 -9.13
N SER A 8 7.66 -5.47 -8.35
CA SER A 8 8.44 -4.45 -7.66
C SER A 8 9.28 -3.57 -8.60
N ALA A 9 9.52 -4.01 -9.84
CA ALA A 9 10.18 -3.21 -10.87
C ALA A 9 9.25 -2.18 -11.54
N ALA A 10 7.95 -2.23 -11.23
CA ALA A 10 6.96 -1.34 -11.81
C ALA A 10 7.05 0.08 -11.21
N ALA A 11 7.05 1.09 -12.07
CA ALA A 11 7.10 2.50 -11.67
C ALA A 11 5.71 3.11 -11.75
N PHE A 12 5.10 3.46 -10.62
CA PHE A 12 3.66 3.82 -10.55
C PHE A 12 3.27 4.97 -11.49
N GLU A 13 4.10 6.00 -11.58
CA GLU A 13 3.84 7.15 -12.46
C GLU A 13 4.10 6.86 -13.94
N HIS A 14 4.93 5.86 -14.27
CA HIS A 14 5.37 5.51 -15.63
C HIS A 14 4.95 4.09 -16.04
N ASP A 15 3.88 3.57 -15.44
CA ASP A 15 3.57 2.13 -15.45
C ASP A 15 3.29 1.62 -16.87
N ALA A 16 2.40 2.30 -17.61
CA ALA A 16 2.10 1.97 -19.00
C ALA A 16 3.30 2.20 -19.94
N GLU A 17 4.14 3.20 -19.65
CA GLU A 17 5.34 3.50 -20.43
C GLU A 17 6.39 2.40 -20.34
N ARG A 18 6.55 1.79 -19.16
CA ARG A 18 7.56 0.75 -18.92
C ARG A 18 7.00 -0.66 -18.92
N ALA A 19 5.70 -0.82 -19.13
CA ALA A 19 4.97 -2.09 -19.05
C ALA A 19 5.64 -3.25 -19.77
N ASP A 20 6.10 -3.04 -21.01
CA ASP A 20 6.77 -4.06 -21.82
C ASP A 20 8.18 -4.42 -21.32
N THR A 21 8.86 -3.51 -20.63
CA THR A 21 10.18 -3.79 -20.04
C THR A 21 10.11 -4.42 -18.65
N VAL A 22 9.06 -4.09 -17.88
CA VAL A 22 8.83 -4.64 -16.55
C VAL A 22 8.25 -6.04 -16.64
N TYR A 23 7.19 -6.22 -17.42
CA TYR A 23 6.49 -7.50 -17.55
C TYR A 23 7.08 -8.32 -18.72
N THR A 24 8.30 -8.81 -18.49
CA THR A 24 8.98 -9.78 -19.36
C THR A 24 8.35 -11.17 -19.24
N ASP A 25 8.66 -12.08 -20.18
CA ASP A 25 8.23 -13.49 -20.07
C ASP A 25 8.72 -14.13 -18.75
N ASP A 26 9.93 -13.78 -18.27
CA ASP A 26 10.45 -14.32 -17.02
C ASP A 26 9.72 -13.76 -15.79
N GLU A 27 9.48 -12.45 -15.75
CA GLU A 27 8.76 -11.83 -14.64
C GLU A 27 7.31 -12.32 -14.55
N LEU A 28 6.61 -12.43 -15.68
CA LEU A 28 5.25 -12.97 -15.72
C LEU A 28 5.20 -14.44 -15.30
N ARG A 29 6.19 -15.25 -15.68
CA ARG A 29 6.34 -16.62 -15.19
C ARG A 29 6.55 -16.66 -13.68
N ARG A 30 7.43 -15.83 -13.12
CA ARG A 30 7.67 -15.74 -11.66
C ARG A 30 6.41 -15.36 -10.89
N ILE A 31 5.63 -14.41 -11.41
CA ILE A 31 4.34 -14.01 -10.84
C ILE A 31 3.33 -15.17 -10.89
N ALA A 32 3.29 -15.93 -11.99
CA ALA A 32 2.46 -17.12 -12.12
C ALA A 32 2.86 -18.23 -11.15
N ASP A 33 4.17 -18.50 -11.04
CA ASP A 33 4.74 -19.49 -10.12
C ASP A 33 4.45 -19.15 -8.65
N ALA A 34 4.30 -17.86 -8.32
CA ALA A 34 3.88 -17.39 -7.00
C ALA A 34 2.36 -17.50 -6.74
N GLY A 35 1.57 -17.97 -7.72
CA GLY A 35 0.12 -18.24 -7.59
C GLY A 35 -0.80 -17.13 -8.09
N PHE A 36 -0.26 -16.08 -8.71
CA PHE A 36 -1.06 -15.00 -9.28
C PHE A 36 -1.39 -15.23 -10.75
N ASN A 37 -2.57 -14.81 -11.20
CA ASN A 37 -3.02 -15.00 -12.57
C ASN A 37 -3.39 -13.69 -13.27
N ALA A 38 -3.04 -12.56 -12.66
CA ALA A 38 -3.19 -11.25 -13.23
C ALA A 38 -2.16 -10.26 -12.69
N VAL A 39 -1.81 -9.29 -13.53
CA VAL A 39 -1.02 -8.11 -13.15
C VAL A 39 -1.83 -6.86 -13.39
N TRP A 40 -1.67 -5.85 -12.54
CA TRP A 40 -2.29 -4.54 -12.77
C TRP A 40 -1.28 -3.51 -13.27
N ILE A 41 -1.74 -2.66 -14.20
CA ILE A 41 -0.96 -1.56 -14.78
C ILE A 41 -1.76 -0.27 -14.69
N ARG A 42 -1.17 0.77 -14.11
CA ARG A 42 -1.77 2.11 -14.08
C ARG A 42 -1.80 2.73 -15.47
N THR A 43 -2.95 3.30 -15.84
CA THR A 43 -3.10 4.07 -17.08
C THR A 43 -3.85 5.38 -16.83
N ILE A 44 -3.67 6.33 -17.74
CA ILE A 44 -4.44 7.57 -17.81
C ILE A 44 -4.99 7.70 -19.23
N TYR A 45 -6.30 7.87 -19.39
CA TYR A 45 -6.97 7.88 -20.69
C TYR A 45 -6.43 8.99 -21.60
N ARG A 46 -6.19 10.20 -21.10
CA ARG A 46 -5.72 11.32 -21.94
C ARG A 46 -4.28 11.13 -22.45
N GLU A 47 -3.50 10.27 -21.82
CA GLU A 47 -2.13 9.94 -22.25
C GLU A 47 -2.15 8.75 -23.22
N LEU A 48 -3.03 7.78 -22.94
CA LEU A 48 -3.10 6.51 -23.64
C LEU A 48 -3.92 6.56 -24.94
N LEU A 49 -4.98 7.36 -25.00
CA LEU A 49 -6.04 7.26 -26.00
C LEU A 49 -6.20 8.56 -26.80
N ARG A 50 -6.36 8.42 -28.11
CA ARG A 50 -6.61 9.57 -29.01
C ARG A 50 -8.09 9.86 -29.10
N ASN A 51 -8.44 11.13 -28.92
CA ASN A 51 -9.82 11.61 -29.09
C ASN A 51 -9.86 12.75 -30.11
N PRO A 52 -10.58 12.61 -31.25
CA PRO A 52 -10.66 13.67 -32.26
C PRO A 52 -11.23 15.00 -31.76
N ARG A 53 -12.04 14.98 -30.68
CA ARG A 53 -12.56 16.19 -30.03
C ARG A 53 -11.51 16.90 -29.18
N TYR A 54 -10.48 16.18 -28.74
CA TYR A 54 -9.40 16.66 -27.88
C TYR A 54 -8.05 16.25 -28.48
N PRO A 55 -7.61 16.86 -29.60
CA PRO A 55 -6.44 16.40 -30.35
C PRO A 55 -5.11 16.46 -29.59
N SER A 56 -5.05 17.21 -28.48
CA SER A 56 -3.90 17.26 -27.57
C SER A 56 -3.74 16.01 -26.71
N PHE A 57 -4.73 15.11 -26.68
CA PHE A 57 -4.65 13.84 -25.95
C PHE A 57 -4.08 12.72 -26.82
N GLY A 58 -3.37 11.79 -26.17
CA GLY A 58 -2.86 10.58 -26.81
C GLY A 58 -1.62 10.81 -27.69
N GLU A 59 -0.74 11.75 -27.31
CA GLU A 59 0.54 12.00 -28.00
C GLU A 59 1.35 10.70 -28.11
N ASP A 60 1.49 9.98 -27.00
CA ASP A 60 2.21 8.71 -26.88
C ASP A 60 1.34 7.45 -27.10
N SER A 61 0.08 7.62 -27.52
CA SER A 61 -0.92 6.55 -27.59
C SER A 61 -0.42 5.28 -28.28
N ALA A 62 0.20 5.42 -29.47
CA ALA A 62 0.68 4.27 -30.24
C ALA A 62 1.77 3.47 -29.49
N ARG A 63 2.63 4.14 -28.72
CA ARG A 63 3.69 3.51 -27.92
C ARG A 63 3.09 2.78 -26.74
N LEU A 64 2.29 3.47 -25.94
CA LEU A 64 1.69 2.92 -24.73
C LEU A 64 0.76 1.73 -25.02
N LEU A 65 -0.07 1.82 -26.07
CA LEU A 65 -0.94 0.71 -26.48
C LEU A 65 -0.15 -0.52 -26.95
N ARG A 66 0.97 -0.33 -27.67
CA ARG A 66 1.85 -1.46 -28.03
C ARG A 66 2.45 -2.13 -26.79
N ASN A 67 2.83 -1.35 -25.79
CA ASN A 67 3.40 -1.89 -24.56
C ASN A 67 2.35 -2.75 -23.81
N LEU A 68 1.12 -2.25 -23.66
CA LEU A 68 0.03 -3.01 -23.03
C LEU A 68 -0.30 -4.31 -23.79
N ASN A 69 -0.40 -4.25 -25.12
CA ASN A 69 -0.63 -5.45 -25.94
C ASN A 69 0.51 -6.46 -25.82
N THR A 70 1.76 -6.00 -25.72
CA THR A 70 2.92 -6.88 -25.46
C THR A 70 2.77 -7.63 -24.14
N VAL A 71 2.29 -6.96 -23.08
CA VAL A 71 2.02 -7.62 -21.80
C VAL A 71 0.90 -8.65 -21.91
N VAL A 72 -0.18 -8.35 -22.64
CA VAL A 72 -1.27 -9.31 -22.90
C VAL A 72 -0.74 -10.56 -23.62
N GLU A 73 0.03 -10.38 -24.69
CA GLU A 73 0.57 -11.48 -25.50
C GLU A 73 1.52 -12.37 -24.69
N ARG A 74 2.41 -11.78 -23.88
CA ARG A 74 3.32 -12.55 -23.02
C ARG A 74 2.58 -13.20 -21.86
N GLY A 75 1.68 -12.48 -21.22
CA GLY A 75 0.90 -12.97 -20.08
C GLY A 75 0.09 -14.21 -20.45
N ALA A 76 -0.51 -14.22 -21.64
CA ALA A 76 -1.27 -15.37 -22.15
C ALA A 76 -0.47 -16.68 -22.19
N LYS A 77 0.86 -16.62 -22.42
CA LYS A 77 1.73 -17.81 -22.44
C LYS A 77 1.92 -18.42 -21.04
N HIS A 78 1.79 -17.61 -20.00
CA HIS A 78 2.04 -17.98 -18.60
C HIS A 78 0.76 -18.05 -17.76
N GLY A 79 -0.42 -17.88 -18.38
CA GLY A 79 -1.70 -17.84 -17.67
C GLY A 79 -1.93 -16.56 -16.84
N VAL A 80 -1.20 -15.49 -17.15
CA VAL A 80 -1.31 -14.18 -16.47
C VAL A 80 -2.05 -13.20 -17.36
N ARG A 81 -3.07 -12.52 -16.82
CA ARG A 81 -3.89 -11.57 -17.58
C ARG A 81 -3.63 -10.11 -17.16
N LEU A 82 -3.89 -9.18 -18.06
CA LEU A 82 -3.73 -7.75 -17.78
C LEU A 82 -4.99 -7.17 -17.14
N VAL A 83 -4.83 -6.48 -16.02
CA VAL A 83 -5.84 -5.63 -15.38
C VAL A 83 -5.38 -4.19 -15.51
N ILE A 84 -6.30 -3.30 -15.89
CA ILE A 84 -6.01 -1.87 -15.92
C ILE A 84 -6.42 -1.24 -14.59
N TYR A 85 -5.54 -0.48 -13.98
CA TYR A 85 -5.89 0.44 -12.90
C TYR A 85 -5.96 1.87 -13.44
N ASN A 86 -6.99 2.63 -13.06
CA ASN A 86 -7.08 4.05 -13.37
C ASN A 86 -7.90 4.83 -12.33
N GLN A 87 -7.83 6.16 -12.42
CA GLN A 87 -8.69 7.10 -11.67
C GLN A 87 -9.24 8.12 -12.64
N GLU A 88 -10.22 7.69 -13.43
CA GLU A 88 -10.81 8.49 -14.50
C GLU A 88 -12.11 9.18 -14.03
N PRO A 89 -12.41 10.39 -14.53
CA PRO A 89 -11.57 11.19 -15.42
C PRO A 89 -10.38 11.77 -14.64
N PHE A 90 -9.17 11.73 -15.17
CA PHE A 90 -8.01 12.31 -14.46
C PHE A 90 -7.89 13.83 -14.76
N GLY A 91 -7.83 14.66 -13.71
CA GLY A 91 -7.75 16.11 -13.81
C GLY A 91 -6.48 16.62 -14.49
N LEU A 92 -6.41 17.91 -14.80
CA LEU A 92 -5.23 18.54 -15.39
C LEU A 92 -4.79 19.73 -14.54
N ARG A 93 -3.54 20.19 -14.73
CA ARG A 93 -3.07 21.44 -14.12
C ARG A 93 -4.05 22.57 -14.43
N ALA A 94 -4.36 23.41 -13.45
CA ALA A 94 -5.34 24.48 -13.56
C ALA A 94 -4.95 25.54 -14.59
N ASP A 95 -3.65 25.68 -14.88
CA ASP A 95 -3.06 26.58 -15.88
C ASP A 95 -2.97 25.95 -17.29
N SER A 96 -3.44 24.72 -17.48
CA SER A 96 -3.39 24.05 -18.78
C SER A 96 -4.17 24.83 -19.87
N PRO A 97 -3.60 25.04 -21.07
CA PRO A 97 -4.30 25.65 -22.21
C PRO A 97 -5.60 24.91 -22.59
N PHE A 98 -5.70 23.62 -22.28
CA PHE A 98 -6.88 22.80 -22.50
C PHE A 98 -8.15 23.45 -21.94
N TRP A 99 -8.05 24.14 -20.79
CA TRP A 99 -9.21 24.78 -20.17
C TRP A 99 -9.70 26.04 -20.89
N ASN A 100 -8.87 26.66 -21.73
CA ASN A 100 -9.28 27.79 -22.57
C ASN A 100 -10.07 27.30 -23.80
N GLU A 101 -9.70 26.13 -24.31
CA GLU A 101 -10.34 25.48 -25.46
C GLU A 101 -11.62 24.73 -25.07
N HIS A 102 -11.63 24.13 -23.87
CA HIS A 102 -12.72 23.29 -23.35
C HIS A 102 -13.18 23.69 -21.93
N PRO A 103 -13.57 24.96 -21.69
CA PRO A 103 -13.96 25.43 -20.37
C PRO A 103 -15.19 24.71 -19.81
N GLU A 104 -16.05 24.17 -20.67
CA GLU A 104 -17.24 23.39 -20.31
C GLU A 104 -16.90 22.07 -19.62
N MET A 105 -15.70 21.52 -19.84
CA MET A 105 -15.22 20.30 -19.18
C MET A 105 -14.66 20.59 -17.78
N GLY A 106 -14.26 21.82 -17.50
CA GLY A 106 -13.57 22.18 -16.26
C GLY A 106 -14.48 22.16 -15.02
N GLY A 107 -14.01 21.51 -13.97
CA GLY A 107 -14.60 21.44 -12.64
C GLY A 107 -13.99 22.40 -11.64
N THR A 108 -14.06 22.03 -10.36
CA THR A 108 -13.42 22.76 -9.26
C THR A 108 -11.90 22.66 -9.35
N VAL A 109 -11.21 23.69 -8.89
CA VAL A 109 -9.76 23.65 -8.64
C VAL A 109 -9.56 23.23 -7.19
N TRP A 110 -8.58 22.36 -6.92
CA TRP A 110 -8.19 22.09 -5.54
C TRP A 110 -7.25 23.19 -5.05
N ASP A 111 -7.53 23.73 -3.87
CA ASP A 111 -6.61 24.61 -3.17
C ASP A 111 -5.52 23.79 -2.44
N HIS A 112 -4.80 22.99 -3.22
CA HIS A 112 -3.62 22.26 -2.81
C HIS A 112 -2.54 22.51 -3.85
N ASP A 113 -1.37 22.93 -3.38
CA ASP A 113 -0.19 23.10 -4.22
C ASP A 113 0.51 21.75 -4.36
N PHE A 114 0.52 21.26 -5.60
CA PHE A 114 1.17 20.01 -5.98
C PHE A 114 2.64 20.20 -6.38
N GLY A 115 3.12 21.44 -6.38
CA GLY A 115 4.46 21.76 -6.80
C GLY A 115 5.55 21.19 -5.91
N VAL A 116 6.70 20.93 -6.52
CA VAL A 116 7.94 20.60 -5.81
C VAL A 116 9.01 21.57 -6.26
N GLY A 117 9.75 22.14 -5.30
CA GLY A 117 10.71 23.21 -5.60
C GLY A 117 10.00 24.46 -6.09
N ASP A 118 10.41 24.99 -7.26
CA ASP A 118 9.91 26.26 -7.80
C ASP A 118 8.70 26.11 -8.75
N ASP A 119 8.31 24.89 -9.15
CA ASP A 119 7.15 24.64 -10.04
C ASP A 119 5.88 24.45 -9.22
N HIS A 120 5.34 25.54 -8.67
CA HIS A 120 4.08 25.57 -7.93
C HIS A 120 2.87 25.46 -8.87
N PHE A 121 1.94 24.54 -8.59
CA PHE A 121 0.74 24.38 -9.41
C PHE A 121 -0.44 23.74 -8.68
N HIS A 122 -1.63 24.05 -9.18
CA HIS A 122 -2.89 23.47 -8.71
C HIS A 122 -3.49 22.55 -9.77
N MET A 123 -4.27 21.57 -9.34
CA MET A 123 -5.01 20.69 -10.23
C MET A 123 -6.49 21.11 -10.33
N ARG A 124 -7.05 20.99 -11.53
CA ARG A 124 -8.46 21.21 -11.83
C ARG A 124 -9.14 19.90 -12.21
N ALA A 125 -10.25 19.62 -11.56
CA ALA A 125 -11.10 18.48 -11.82
C ALA A 125 -11.72 18.52 -13.22
N MET A 126 -12.06 17.35 -13.76
CA MET A 126 -12.98 17.19 -14.88
C MET A 126 -14.42 17.13 -14.36
N CYS A 127 -15.30 18.02 -14.82
CA CYS A 127 -16.67 18.12 -14.33
C CYS A 127 -17.58 17.08 -14.99
N VAL A 128 -17.84 15.97 -14.28
CA VAL A 128 -18.71 14.88 -14.76
C VAL A 128 -20.19 15.29 -14.92
N SER A 129 -20.61 16.40 -14.32
CA SER A 129 -21.91 17.02 -14.62
C SER A 129 -21.98 17.63 -16.02
N SER A 130 -20.84 17.79 -16.70
CA SER A 130 -20.76 18.19 -18.11
C SER A 130 -20.93 16.98 -19.04
N GLU A 131 -21.77 17.11 -20.06
CA GLU A 131 -22.00 16.05 -21.05
C GLU A 131 -20.72 15.67 -21.83
N PRO A 132 -19.90 16.63 -22.31
CA PRO A 132 -18.59 16.31 -22.91
C PRO A 132 -17.68 15.42 -22.05
N VAL A 133 -17.67 15.58 -20.72
CA VAL A 133 -16.85 14.74 -19.83
C VAL A 133 -17.43 13.32 -19.75
N ARG A 134 -18.76 13.17 -19.68
CA ARG A 134 -19.42 11.85 -19.68
C ARG A 134 -19.22 11.12 -21.00
N ASP A 135 -19.27 11.84 -22.11
CA ASP A 135 -18.97 11.30 -23.44
C ASP A 135 -17.51 10.85 -23.55
N TYR A 136 -16.57 11.68 -23.07
CA TYR A 136 -15.16 11.34 -23.01
C TYR A 136 -14.92 10.03 -22.25
N LEU A 137 -15.56 9.84 -21.09
CA LEU A 137 -15.44 8.61 -20.31
C LEU A 137 -16.01 7.38 -21.03
N ARG A 138 -17.20 7.52 -21.64
CA ARG A 138 -17.85 6.45 -22.42
C ARG A 138 -16.99 6.04 -23.60
N ASP A 139 -16.56 7.00 -24.40
CA ASP A 139 -15.82 6.71 -25.63
C ASP A 139 -14.41 6.19 -25.35
N SER A 140 -13.72 6.76 -24.35
CA SER A 140 -12.37 6.30 -23.97
C SER A 140 -12.38 4.89 -23.38
N SER A 141 -13.40 4.54 -22.58
CA SER A 141 -13.52 3.19 -22.03
C SER A 141 -13.80 2.15 -23.11
N ALA A 142 -14.60 2.49 -24.14
CA ALA A 142 -14.79 1.64 -25.32
C ALA A 142 -13.47 1.49 -26.10
N GLN A 143 -12.84 2.61 -26.44
CA GLN A 143 -11.59 2.63 -27.22
C GLN A 143 -10.46 1.86 -26.54
N LEU A 144 -10.37 1.89 -25.20
CA LEU A 144 -9.39 1.10 -24.46
C LEU A 144 -9.54 -0.40 -24.73
N LEU A 145 -10.76 -0.94 -24.60
CA LEU A 145 -11.02 -2.36 -24.82
C LEU A 145 -10.83 -2.76 -26.28
N GLU A 146 -11.18 -1.88 -27.23
CA GLU A 146 -10.91 -2.09 -28.65
C GLU A 146 -9.41 -2.14 -28.95
N SER A 147 -8.63 -1.28 -28.29
CA SER A 147 -7.20 -1.09 -28.56
C SER A 147 -6.31 -2.12 -27.87
N VAL A 148 -6.80 -2.75 -26.79
CA VAL A 148 -6.07 -3.76 -26.02
C VAL A 148 -6.98 -4.97 -25.77
N PRO A 149 -7.29 -5.76 -26.82
CA PRO A 149 -8.09 -6.97 -26.66
C PRO A 149 -7.36 -7.96 -25.76
N GLY A 150 -7.97 -8.34 -24.64
CA GLY A 150 -7.37 -9.25 -23.64
C GLY A 150 -7.21 -8.65 -22.24
N ILE A 151 -7.63 -7.40 -22.03
CA ILE A 151 -7.87 -6.85 -20.68
C ILE A 151 -8.86 -7.75 -19.93
N ALA A 152 -8.47 -8.19 -18.74
CA ALA A 152 -9.28 -9.05 -17.87
C ALA A 152 -10.12 -8.28 -16.83
N GLY A 153 -9.91 -6.97 -16.71
CA GLY A 153 -10.69 -6.11 -15.83
C GLY A 153 -10.15 -4.68 -15.79
N LEU A 154 -11.02 -3.74 -15.43
CA LEU A 154 -10.65 -2.37 -15.06
C LEU A 154 -10.94 -2.17 -13.58
N ILE A 155 -9.93 -1.83 -12.78
CA ILE A 155 -10.09 -1.41 -11.38
C ILE A 155 -10.00 0.12 -11.35
N THR A 156 -10.97 0.77 -10.71
CA THR A 156 -10.99 2.22 -10.64
C THR A 156 -11.27 2.74 -9.24
N ILE A 157 -10.50 3.75 -8.83
CA ILE A 157 -10.76 4.56 -7.64
C ILE A 157 -11.43 5.85 -8.08
N SER A 158 -12.46 6.27 -7.33
CA SER A 158 -13.26 7.46 -7.63
C SER A 158 -13.37 8.40 -6.42
N ALA A 159 -12.35 8.42 -5.56
CA ALA A 159 -12.24 9.32 -4.41
C ALA A 159 -10.77 9.47 -4.01
N SER A 160 -10.45 10.57 -3.31
CA SER A 160 -9.15 10.90 -2.71
C SER A 160 -7.91 10.85 -3.61
N GLU A 161 -7.42 9.69 -4.04
CA GLU A 161 -6.02 9.47 -4.48
C GLU A 161 -5.46 10.55 -5.40
N PHE A 162 -6.23 10.93 -6.43
CA PHE A 162 -5.91 11.97 -7.40
C PHE A 162 -7.08 12.93 -7.58
N MET A 163 -6.75 14.15 -8.00
CA MET A 163 -7.76 15.09 -8.50
C MET A 163 -8.36 14.55 -9.82
N SER A 164 -9.60 14.06 -9.75
CA SER A 164 -10.33 13.46 -10.87
C SER A 164 -11.59 14.24 -11.24
N HIS A 165 -12.60 14.18 -10.38
CA HIS A 165 -13.87 14.92 -10.49
C HIS A 165 -14.02 15.93 -9.35
N CYS A 166 -15.08 16.75 -9.39
CA CYS A 166 -15.22 17.85 -8.44
C CYS A 166 -15.30 17.42 -6.95
N TYR A 167 -15.57 16.14 -6.68
CA TYR A 167 -15.68 15.57 -5.33
C TYR A 167 -14.45 14.75 -4.91
N SER A 168 -13.36 14.68 -5.69
CA SER A 168 -12.20 13.84 -5.33
C SER A 168 -11.67 14.13 -3.91
N HIS A 169 -11.60 15.41 -3.54
CA HIS A 169 -11.19 15.88 -2.21
C HIS A 169 -12.27 16.72 -1.51
N HIS A 170 -13.53 16.62 -1.97
CA HIS A 170 -14.68 17.29 -1.36
C HIS A 170 -15.75 16.26 -0.97
N GLY A 171 -16.41 16.46 0.16
CA GLY A 171 -17.31 15.50 0.76
C GLY A 171 -17.73 15.92 2.16
N ARG A 172 -18.30 14.99 2.92
CA ARG A 172 -18.84 15.24 4.27
C ARG A 172 -17.77 15.47 5.33
N THR A 173 -16.56 14.94 5.13
CA THR A 173 -15.44 15.01 6.08
C THR A 173 -14.34 15.99 5.65
N SER A 174 -14.39 16.51 4.43
CA SER A 174 -13.44 17.52 3.91
C SER A 174 -13.95 18.94 4.15
N GLN A 175 -13.04 19.89 4.39
CA GLN A 175 -13.43 21.31 4.48
C GLN A 175 -13.70 21.90 3.10
N GLY A 176 -14.83 22.59 2.93
CA GLY A 176 -15.15 23.37 1.74
C GLY A 176 -16.28 22.82 0.88
N ARG A 177 -17.09 23.72 0.30
CA ARG A 177 -18.08 23.37 -0.72
C ARG A 177 -17.39 23.27 -2.08
N VAL A 178 -17.86 22.36 -2.92
CA VAL A 178 -17.44 22.29 -4.31
C VAL A 178 -17.77 23.61 -5.02
N ALA A 179 -16.74 24.30 -5.55
CA ALA A 179 -16.91 25.61 -6.20
C ALA A 179 -17.52 25.52 -7.61
N CYS A 180 -17.52 24.34 -8.23
CA CYS A 180 -18.13 24.13 -9.54
C CYS A 180 -19.66 24.29 -9.47
N PRO A 181 -20.27 25.25 -10.21
CA PRO A 181 -21.71 25.54 -10.09
C PRO A 181 -22.61 24.38 -10.53
N ARG A 182 -22.12 23.51 -11.42
CA ARG A 182 -22.87 22.32 -11.87
C ARG A 182 -22.85 21.18 -10.85
N CYS A 183 -21.73 21.03 -10.13
CA CYS A 183 -21.60 19.97 -9.14
C CYS A 183 -22.12 20.39 -7.77
N ALA A 184 -22.12 21.70 -7.45
CA ALA A 184 -22.67 22.23 -6.21
C ALA A 184 -24.15 21.89 -5.98
N GLU A 185 -24.91 21.67 -7.07
CA GLU A 185 -26.33 21.27 -7.04
C GLU A 185 -26.54 19.73 -7.00
N ARG A 186 -25.46 18.95 -6.84
CA ARG A 186 -25.49 17.48 -6.85
C ARG A 186 -24.86 16.91 -5.59
N THR A 187 -25.04 15.62 -5.35
CA THR A 187 -24.31 14.92 -4.30
C THR A 187 -23.02 14.32 -4.85
N ALA A 188 -22.07 13.99 -3.96
CA ALA A 188 -20.88 13.23 -4.34
C ALA A 188 -21.25 11.87 -4.94
N ALA A 189 -22.25 11.20 -4.36
CA ALA A 189 -22.76 9.93 -4.87
C ALA A 189 -23.28 10.05 -6.31
N ASP A 190 -24.01 11.12 -6.65
CA ASP A 190 -24.48 11.34 -8.03
C ASP A 190 -23.32 11.45 -9.03
N VAL A 191 -22.24 12.14 -8.64
CA VAL A 191 -21.06 12.32 -9.50
C VAL A 191 -20.29 11.01 -9.66
N VAL A 192 -20.08 10.26 -8.58
CA VAL A 192 -19.37 8.97 -8.62
C VAL A 192 -20.15 7.92 -9.41
N VAL A 193 -21.47 7.85 -9.22
CA VAL A 193 -22.35 6.97 -10.00
C VAL A 193 -22.26 7.30 -11.49
N ASP A 194 -22.24 8.59 -11.86
CA ASP A 194 -22.06 8.98 -13.26
C ASP A 194 -20.70 8.56 -13.82
N VAL A 195 -19.61 8.72 -13.07
CA VAL A 195 -18.27 8.28 -13.49
C VAL A 195 -18.30 6.78 -13.84
N LEU A 196 -18.70 5.96 -12.86
CA LEU A 196 -18.66 4.51 -12.97
C LEU A 196 -19.63 4.00 -14.04
N ASN A 197 -20.83 4.56 -14.11
CA ASN A 197 -21.82 4.15 -15.11
C ASN A 197 -21.42 4.60 -16.52
N CYS A 198 -20.79 5.77 -16.69
CA CYS A 198 -20.27 6.18 -18.00
C CYS A 198 -19.14 5.25 -18.47
N MET A 199 -18.23 4.86 -17.58
CA MET A 199 -17.19 3.90 -17.94
C MET A 199 -17.80 2.54 -18.31
N ARG A 200 -18.74 2.03 -17.50
CA ARG A 200 -19.45 0.77 -17.76
C ARG A 200 -20.22 0.80 -19.08
N ASP A 201 -21.00 1.84 -19.34
CA ASP A 201 -21.76 2.02 -20.58
C ASP A 201 -20.83 2.06 -21.81
N GLY A 202 -19.59 2.55 -21.67
CA GLY A 202 -18.56 2.51 -22.70
C GLY A 202 -18.02 1.10 -22.94
N MET A 203 -17.64 0.41 -21.86
CA MET A 203 -17.11 -0.96 -21.92
C MET A 203 -18.14 -1.95 -22.48
N ASP A 204 -19.43 -1.80 -22.16
CA ASP A 204 -20.51 -2.67 -22.64
C ASP A 204 -20.74 -2.61 -24.15
N ARG A 205 -20.27 -1.55 -24.82
CA ARG A 205 -20.32 -1.44 -26.29
C ARG A 205 -19.33 -2.40 -26.97
N VAL A 206 -18.32 -2.86 -26.25
CA VAL A 206 -17.18 -3.62 -26.79
C VAL A 206 -17.14 -5.02 -26.21
N ASP A 207 -17.03 -5.12 -24.87
CA ASP A 207 -17.00 -6.40 -24.17
C ASP A 207 -17.67 -6.28 -22.78
N PRO A 208 -18.96 -6.66 -22.67
CA PRO A 208 -19.68 -6.65 -21.40
C PRO A 208 -19.17 -7.70 -20.39
N ALA A 209 -18.35 -8.68 -20.81
CA ALA A 209 -17.81 -9.69 -19.91
C ALA A 209 -16.60 -9.19 -19.10
N VAL A 210 -15.91 -8.14 -19.57
CA VAL A 210 -14.80 -7.53 -18.83
C VAL A 210 -15.36 -6.75 -17.63
N PRO A 211 -15.04 -7.10 -16.39
CA PRO A 211 -15.57 -6.43 -15.22
C PRO A 211 -15.00 -5.01 -15.08
N LEU A 212 -15.89 -4.07 -14.75
CA LEU A 212 -15.50 -2.79 -14.14
C LEU A 212 -15.56 -2.99 -12.63
N VAL A 213 -14.44 -2.91 -11.95
CA VAL A 213 -14.30 -3.09 -10.50
C VAL A 213 -14.21 -1.71 -9.87
N ALA A 214 -15.33 -1.24 -9.31
CA ALA A 214 -15.39 0.00 -8.55
C ALA A 214 -14.78 -0.25 -7.16
N TRP A 215 -13.58 0.28 -6.94
CA TRP A 215 -12.96 0.20 -5.63
C TRP A 215 -13.48 1.35 -4.77
N ASN A 216 -14.16 1.00 -3.68
CA ASN A 216 -14.76 1.97 -2.77
C ASN A 216 -13.74 2.72 -1.87
N TRP A 217 -12.47 2.78 -2.28
CA TRP A 217 -11.40 3.48 -1.59
C TRP A 217 -11.89 4.88 -1.20
N SER A 218 -11.82 5.19 0.10
CA SER A 218 -12.23 6.48 0.66
C SER A 218 -13.65 6.98 0.33
N TRP A 219 -14.60 6.13 -0.10
CA TRP A 219 -16.01 6.56 -0.24
C TRP A 219 -16.67 6.99 1.08
N ILE A 220 -16.02 6.72 2.22
CA ILE A 220 -16.38 7.29 3.53
C ILE A 220 -16.35 8.83 3.54
N LEU A 221 -15.63 9.46 2.60
CA LEU A 221 -15.70 10.91 2.36
C LEU A 221 -17.09 11.36 1.88
N TYR A 222 -17.90 10.46 1.32
CA TYR A 222 -19.18 10.79 0.67
C TYR A 222 -20.38 10.39 1.52
N GLU A 223 -20.36 9.17 2.05
CA GLU A 223 -21.41 8.65 2.94
C GLU A 223 -20.87 7.51 3.83
N ASP A 224 -21.63 7.12 4.86
CA ASP A 224 -21.26 6.00 5.74
C ASP A 224 -21.21 4.66 5.00
N ASP A 225 -20.40 3.73 5.50
CA ASP A 225 -20.45 2.34 5.06
C ASP A 225 -21.87 1.77 5.23
N PRO A 226 -22.35 0.92 4.29
CA PRO A 226 -21.65 0.36 3.12
C PRO A 226 -21.83 1.17 1.82
N GLN A 227 -22.17 2.46 1.88
CA GLN A 227 -22.42 3.33 0.73
C GLN A 227 -23.57 2.89 -0.23
N PRO A 228 -24.80 2.73 0.28
CA PRO A 228 -25.92 2.26 -0.52
C PRO A 228 -26.35 3.22 -1.64
N ASN A 229 -26.15 4.54 -1.50
CA ASN A 229 -26.54 5.49 -2.54
C ASN A 229 -25.57 5.47 -3.73
N ILE A 230 -24.41 4.84 -3.60
CA ILE A 230 -23.51 4.55 -4.71
C ILE A 230 -23.79 3.15 -5.23
N ILE A 231 -23.63 2.12 -4.39
CA ILE A 231 -23.64 0.70 -4.80
C ILE A 231 -24.96 0.32 -5.49
N ASN A 232 -26.11 0.76 -4.96
CA ASN A 232 -27.43 0.39 -5.49
C ASN A 232 -27.74 1.02 -6.86
N ARG A 233 -26.97 2.02 -7.28
CA ARG A 233 -27.18 2.77 -8.53
C ARG A 233 -26.17 2.41 -9.62
N LEU A 234 -25.23 1.52 -9.33
CA LEU A 234 -24.27 1.04 -10.32
C LEU A 234 -24.96 0.09 -11.31
N ARG A 235 -24.60 0.24 -12.59
CA ARG A 235 -25.02 -0.67 -13.67
C ARG A 235 -24.73 -2.14 -13.32
N PRO A 236 -25.48 -3.09 -13.91
CA PRO A 236 -25.11 -4.51 -13.89
C PRO A 236 -23.67 -4.71 -14.40
N HIS A 237 -23.01 -5.79 -13.98
CA HIS A 237 -21.61 -6.11 -14.34
C HIS A 237 -20.53 -5.14 -13.82
N THR A 238 -20.89 -4.09 -13.09
CA THR A 238 -19.93 -3.37 -12.24
C THR A 238 -19.73 -4.16 -10.94
N SER A 239 -18.51 -4.60 -10.66
CA SER A 239 -18.14 -5.27 -9.41
C SER A 239 -17.70 -4.25 -8.36
N ILE A 240 -17.67 -4.65 -7.10
CA ILE A 240 -17.11 -3.82 -6.01
C ILE A 240 -15.77 -4.41 -5.58
N GLN A 241 -14.77 -3.56 -5.34
CA GLN A 241 -13.61 -3.92 -4.54
C GLN A 241 -13.66 -3.16 -3.21
N ALA A 242 -13.43 -3.88 -2.12
CA ALA A 242 -13.38 -3.32 -0.78
C ALA A 242 -12.09 -3.74 -0.07
N ASP A 243 -11.57 -2.85 0.77
CA ASP A 243 -10.40 -3.09 1.60
C ASP A 243 -10.75 -4.13 2.66
N PHE A 244 -9.97 -5.22 2.70
CA PHE A 244 -10.26 -6.33 3.61
C PHE A 244 -9.97 -5.98 5.06
N GLU A 245 -8.96 -5.14 5.29
CA GLU A 245 -8.48 -4.76 6.61
C GLU A 245 -9.12 -3.48 7.15
N ARG A 246 -9.30 -2.49 6.27
CA ARG A 246 -9.64 -1.12 6.66
C ARG A 246 -11.11 -0.99 7.10
N GLY A 247 -11.34 -0.19 8.14
CA GLY A 247 -12.67 0.15 8.64
C GLY A 247 -13.18 -0.76 9.75
N ASP A 248 -12.29 -1.21 10.64
CA ASP A 248 -12.66 -1.89 11.89
C ASP A 248 -11.75 -1.45 13.05
N TRP A 249 -12.05 -1.96 14.25
CA TRP A 249 -11.30 -1.69 15.47
C TRP A 249 -10.77 -3.00 16.07
N ILE A 250 -9.59 -2.93 16.67
CA ILE A 250 -9.04 -3.98 17.52
C ILE A 250 -8.90 -3.49 18.96
N THR A 251 -8.86 -4.44 19.90
CA THR A 251 -8.42 -4.18 21.27
C THR A 251 -6.99 -4.65 21.38
N ASP A 252 -6.07 -3.74 21.68
CA ASP A 252 -4.67 -4.12 21.87
C ASP A 252 -4.44 -4.83 23.24
N PRO A 253 -3.26 -5.39 23.50
CA PRO A 253 -2.96 -6.08 24.78
C PRO A 253 -3.08 -5.20 26.03
N TYR A 254 -3.14 -3.87 25.89
CA TYR A 254 -3.36 -2.91 26.97
C TYR A 254 -4.84 -2.54 27.16
N GLY A 255 -5.75 -3.11 26.38
CA GLY A 255 -7.17 -2.82 26.44
C GLY A 255 -7.57 -1.53 25.69
N GLN A 256 -6.66 -0.91 24.95
CA GLN A 256 -6.95 0.30 24.18
C GLN A 256 -7.61 -0.08 22.84
N GLN A 257 -8.65 0.67 22.45
CA GLN A 257 -9.24 0.55 21.12
C GLN A 257 -8.32 1.22 20.09
N VAL A 258 -7.99 0.47 19.04
CA VAL A 258 -7.11 0.91 17.94
C VAL A 258 -7.88 0.75 16.63
N GLU A 259 -8.00 1.86 15.89
CA GLU A 259 -8.67 1.86 14.59
C GLU A 259 -7.74 1.32 13.50
N ILE A 260 -8.18 0.31 12.76
CA ILE A 260 -7.51 -0.18 11.57
C ILE A 260 -8.07 0.59 10.37
N ASN A 261 -7.43 1.71 10.03
CA ASN A 261 -7.85 2.60 8.94
C ASN A 261 -6.91 2.58 7.72
N GLU A 262 -6.09 1.55 7.58
CA GLU A 262 -5.17 1.34 6.46
C GLU A 262 -4.97 -0.17 6.22
N TYR A 263 -4.32 -0.57 5.12
CA TYR A 263 -3.87 -1.95 4.95
C TYR A 263 -2.98 -2.38 6.12
N SER A 264 -3.26 -3.58 6.66
CA SER A 264 -2.59 -4.08 7.85
C SER A 264 -2.37 -5.60 7.76
N LEU A 265 -1.13 -6.04 7.97
CA LEU A 265 -0.82 -7.46 8.08
C LEU A 265 -1.02 -7.97 9.51
N SER A 266 -0.94 -7.09 10.51
CA SER A 266 -1.28 -7.44 11.89
C SER A 266 -2.77 -7.74 12.09
N TYR A 267 -3.65 -7.17 11.26
CA TYR A 267 -5.08 -7.43 11.30
C TYR A 267 -5.54 -8.53 10.34
N VAL A 268 -6.15 -9.59 10.90
CA VAL A 268 -6.64 -10.75 10.14
C VAL A 268 -7.80 -10.36 9.19
N GLY A 269 -8.77 -9.56 9.67
CA GLY A 269 -9.99 -9.21 8.92
C GLY A 269 -10.98 -10.37 8.79
N PRO A 270 -12.00 -10.25 7.92
CA PRO A 270 -12.40 -9.04 7.21
C PRO A 270 -12.93 -7.98 8.19
N SER A 271 -12.70 -6.72 7.86
CA SER A 271 -13.24 -5.58 8.60
C SER A 271 -14.77 -5.61 8.60
N LYS A 272 -15.39 -5.00 9.61
CA LYS A 272 -16.83 -4.72 9.62
C LYS A 272 -17.26 -4.04 8.33
N ARG A 273 -16.52 -3.00 7.90
CA ARG A 273 -16.74 -2.32 6.61
C ARG A 273 -16.80 -3.29 5.43
N PHE A 274 -15.83 -4.20 5.31
CA PHE A 274 -15.82 -5.19 4.24
C PHE A 274 -17.06 -6.09 4.28
N ARG A 275 -17.42 -6.58 5.47
CA ARG A 275 -18.59 -7.45 5.67
C ARG A 275 -19.90 -6.75 5.28
N ASP A 276 -20.09 -5.50 5.70
CA ASP A 276 -21.28 -4.72 5.36
C ASP A 276 -21.40 -4.51 3.84
N VAL A 277 -20.29 -4.18 3.17
CA VAL A 277 -20.24 -4.04 1.70
C VAL A 277 -20.52 -5.38 1.00
N ARG A 278 -19.94 -6.47 1.50
CA ARG A 278 -20.15 -7.82 0.95
C ARG A 278 -21.60 -8.25 1.06
N GLU A 279 -22.27 -7.92 2.17
CA GLU A 279 -23.68 -8.20 2.39
C GLU A 279 -24.56 -7.40 1.42
N LEU A 280 -24.37 -6.09 1.32
CA LEU A 280 -25.13 -5.25 0.38
C LEU A 280 -24.93 -5.70 -1.08
N ALA A 281 -23.70 -6.02 -1.48
CA ALA A 281 -23.41 -6.52 -2.82
C ALA A 281 -24.05 -7.89 -3.08
N ARG A 282 -24.17 -8.75 -2.07
CA ARG A 282 -24.81 -10.07 -2.16
C ARG A 282 -26.29 -9.94 -2.54
N GLU A 283 -27.00 -8.97 -1.97
CA GLU A 283 -28.42 -8.71 -2.26
C GLU A 283 -28.68 -8.37 -3.74
N GLN A 284 -27.64 -7.98 -4.48
CA GLN A 284 -27.68 -7.63 -5.90
C GLN A 284 -26.98 -8.64 -6.80
N GLU A 285 -26.58 -9.80 -6.26
CA GLU A 285 -25.76 -10.80 -6.96
C GLU A 285 -24.47 -10.20 -7.57
N ARG A 286 -23.96 -9.11 -6.96
CA ARG A 286 -22.83 -8.33 -7.48
C ARG A 286 -21.51 -8.97 -7.04
N PRO A 287 -20.56 -9.22 -7.97
CA PRO A 287 -19.25 -9.74 -7.60
C PRO A 287 -18.48 -8.76 -6.69
N VAL A 288 -17.79 -9.32 -5.69
CA VAL A 288 -16.94 -8.57 -4.77
C VAL A 288 -15.51 -9.09 -4.84
N TYR A 289 -14.57 -8.16 -4.93
CA TYR A 289 -13.13 -8.37 -4.85
C TYR A 289 -12.60 -7.85 -3.52
N ALA A 290 -11.60 -8.52 -2.95
CA ALA A 290 -10.88 -8.00 -1.79
C ALA A 290 -9.63 -7.24 -2.25
N LYS A 291 -9.43 -6.02 -1.74
CA LYS A 291 -8.09 -5.47 -1.67
C LYS A 291 -7.43 -6.01 -0.40
N LEU A 292 -6.32 -6.70 -0.58
CA LEU A 292 -5.47 -7.25 0.48
C LEU A 292 -4.06 -6.69 0.31
N GLN A 293 -3.27 -6.72 1.37
CA GLN A 293 -1.85 -6.42 1.31
C GLN A 293 -1.07 -7.57 1.93
N ILE A 294 -0.36 -8.35 1.10
CA ILE A 294 0.19 -9.66 1.51
C ILE A 294 1.70 -9.58 1.81
N GLY A 295 2.46 -8.76 1.09
CA GLY A 295 3.93 -8.67 1.26
C GLY A 295 4.32 -7.86 2.49
N THR A 296 4.22 -6.53 2.39
CA THR A 296 4.39 -5.60 3.51
C THR A 296 3.35 -4.48 3.43
N THR A 297 3.13 -3.78 4.54
CA THR A 297 2.26 -2.61 4.69
C THR A 297 3.11 -1.39 5.08
N HIS A 298 2.50 -0.22 5.26
CA HIS A 298 3.19 0.92 5.89
C HIS A 298 3.62 0.65 7.34
N GLU A 299 3.25 -0.48 7.94
CA GLU A 299 3.72 -0.85 9.27
C GLU A 299 5.25 -0.91 9.30
N ILE A 300 5.88 -1.53 8.27
CA ILE A 300 7.31 -1.44 7.95
C ILE A 300 7.48 -1.68 6.44
N ALA A 301 7.34 -0.64 5.63
CA ALA A 301 7.36 -0.75 4.17
C ALA A 301 8.78 -0.81 3.55
N SER A 302 9.83 -0.56 4.35
CA SER A 302 11.23 -0.66 3.91
C SER A 302 11.84 -2.05 4.01
N VAL A 303 11.09 -3.07 4.46
CA VAL A 303 11.54 -4.47 4.46
C VAL A 303 10.84 -5.27 3.36
N SER A 304 11.45 -6.37 2.93
CA SER A 304 10.94 -7.20 1.83
C SER A 304 9.53 -7.79 2.10
N ASN A 305 9.23 -8.12 3.36
CA ASN A 305 7.94 -8.61 3.84
C ASN A 305 7.82 -8.49 5.36
N LEU A 306 6.60 -8.62 5.88
CA LEU A 306 6.34 -8.84 7.31
C LEU A 306 6.03 -10.33 7.53
N PRO A 307 6.88 -11.13 8.20
CA PRO A 307 6.72 -12.59 8.32
C PRO A 307 5.64 -12.99 9.35
N LEU A 308 4.45 -12.41 9.24
CA LEU A 308 3.27 -12.68 10.08
C LEU A 308 2.46 -13.85 9.49
N ILE A 309 3.11 -15.00 9.31
CA ILE A 309 2.56 -16.15 8.56
C ILE A 309 1.27 -16.70 9.18
N THR A 310 1.18 -16.72 10.52
CA THR A 310 -0.05 -17.11 11.24
C THR A 310 -1.22 -16.18 10.94
N ARG A 311 -0.97 -14.87 10.81
CA ARG A 311 -1.99 -13.88 10.43
C ARG A 311 -2.43 -14.05 8.98
N LEU A 312 -1.49 -14.35 8.07
CA LEU A 312 -1.81 -14.68 6.68
C LEU A 312 -2.70 -15.92 6.57
N LEU A 313 -2.39 -16.98 7.34
CA LEU A 313 -3.24 -18.17 7.39
C LEU A 313 -4.66 -17.80 7.87
N GLY A 314 -4.78 -17.09 9.00
CA GLY A 314 -6.09 -16.63 9.48
C GLY A 314 -6.86 -15.81 8.44
N LYS A 315 -6.15 -14.91 7.72
CA LYS A 315 -6.73 -14.07 6.67
C LYS A 315 -7.26 -14.92 5.51
N THR A 316 -6.52 -15.96 5.10
CA THR A 316 -6.99 -16.90 4.07
C THR A 316 -8.17 -17.75 4.54
N SER A 317 -8.20 -18.17 5.81
CA SER A 317 -9.32 -18.90 6.41
C SER A 317 -10.61 -18.09 6.36
N GLU A 318 -10.54 -16.79 6.68
CA GLU A 318 -11.70 -15.90 6.57
C GLU A 318 -12.06 -15.62 5.10
N PHE A 319 -11.06 -15.39 4.24
CA PHE A 319 -11.25 -15.15 2.81
C PHE A 319 -12.05 -16.28 2.13
N LYS A 320 -11.70 -17.54 2.41
CA LYS A 320 -12.37 -18.73 1.82
C LYS A 320 -13.87 -18.80 2.13
N LYS A 321 -14.32 -18.20 3.25
CA LYS A 321 -15.73 -18.21 3.68
C LYS A 321 -16.63 -17.25 2.89
N LEU A 322 -16.05 -16.32 2.13
CA LEU A 322 -16.77 -15.14 1.61
C LEU A 322 -17.28 -15.28 0.16
N GLY A 323 -16.83 -16.30 -0.57
CA GLY A 323 -17.21 -16.53 -1.97
C GLY A 323 -16.91 -15.33 -2.88
N LEU A 324 -15.68 -14.83 -2.83
CA LEU A 324 -15.23 -13.63 -3.55
C LEU A 324 -14.86 -13.93 -5.00
N ALA A 325 -14.96 -12.93 -5.86
CA ALA A 325 -14.62 -13.04 -7.29
C ALA A 325 -13.10 -13.03 -7.55
N GLY A 326 -12.34 -12.46 -6.61
CA GLY A 326 -10.92 -12.24 -6.74
C GLY A 326 -10.36 -11.40 -5.61
N PHE A 327 -9.07 -11.13 -5.72
CA PHE A 327 -8.39 -10.18 -4.88
C PHE A 327 -7.27 -9.47 -5.60
N MET A 328 -6.93 -8.30 -5.09
CA MET A 328 -5.73 -7.55 -5.40
C MET A 328 -4.79 -7.64 -4.20
N GLY A 329 -3.66 -8.32 -4.34
CA GLY A 329 -2.80 -8.73 -3.22
C GLY A 329 -1.72 -7.73 -2.79
N CYS A 330 -1.59 -6.63 -3.52
CA CYS A 330 -0.61 -5.56 -3.28
C CYS A 330 -1.15 -4.22 -3.76
N TRP A 331 -0.49 -3.12 -3.40
CA TRP A 331 -0.70 -1.79 -3.97
C TRP A 331 0.57 -1.31 -4.68
N ASN A 332 0.86 -0.01 -4.67
CA ASN A 332 2.11 0.53 -5.21
C ASN A 332 3.35 0.19 -4.35
N PHE A 333 3.16 -0.47 -3.20
CA PHE A 333 4.19 -1.09 -2.36
C PHE A 333 3.81 -2.53 -1.97
N GLY A 334 4.74 -3.24 -1.31
CA GLY A 334 4.59 -4.67 -0.96
C GLY A 334 4.44 -5.58 -2.16
N THR A 335 5.19 -5.26 -3.22
CA THR A 335 5.15 -5.90 -4.55
C THR A 335 6.32 -6.87 -4.79
N MET A 336 7.09 -7.21 -3.75
CA MET A 336 8.12 -8.24 -3.84
C MET A 336 7.51 -9.64 -3.70
N LEU A 337 7.99 -10.58 -4.51
CA LEU A 337 7.68 -12.01 -4.34
C LEU A 337 8.52 -12.56 -3.19
N THR A 338 7.86 -12.92 -2.09
CA THR A 338 8.47 -13.41 -0.84
C THR A 338 7.75 -14.65 -0.34
N LEU A 339 8.19 -15.21 0.81
CA LEU A 339 7.46 -16.30 1.46
C LEU A 339 5.98 -15.94 1.66
N ASN A 340 5.66 -14.70 2.05
CA ASN A 340 4.27 -14.29 2.25
C ASN A 340 3.38 -14.55 1.04
N THR A 341 3.87 -14.22 -0.16
CA THR A 341 3.11 -14.41 -1.40
C THR A 341 2.87 -15.88 -1.72
N ARG A 342 3.88 -16.73 -1.50
CA ARG A 342 3.77 -18.18 -1.69
C ARG A 342 2.88 -18.81 -0.61
N ALA A 343 3.06 -18.43 0.65
CA ALA A 343 2.27 -18.88 1.78
C ALA A 343 0.78 -18.56 1.60
N PHE A 344 0.45 -17.32 1.22
CA PHE A 344 -0.94 -16.91 1.01
C PHE A 344 -1.61 -17.73 -0.10
N ASN A 345 -0.95 -17.91 -1.24
CA ASN A 345 -1.50 -18.73 -2.33
C ASN A 345 -1.53 -20.23 -2.00
N PHE A 346 -0.54 -20.76 -1.27
CA PHE A 346 -0.54 -22.12 -0.75
C PHE A 346 -1.76 -22.35 0.16
N PHE A 347 -1.98 -21.46 1.13
CA PHE A 347 -3.11 -21.57 2.04
C PHE A 347 -4.46 -21.46 1.32
N LEU A 348 -4.55 -20.76 0.19
CA LEU A 348 -5.76 -20.74 -0.65
C LEU A 348 -5.96 -22.00 -1.50
N SER A 349 -4.90 -22.80 -1.72
CA SER A 349 -4.96 -23.98 -2.58
C SER A 349 -5.76 -25.14 -1.96
N ASP A 350 -6.26 -26.03 -2.82
CA ASP A 350 -6.91 -27.29 -2.43
C ASP A 350 -5.93 -28.30 -1.78
N THR A 351 -4.62 -28.07 -1.93
CA THR A 351 -3.58 -28.93 -1.33
C THR A 351 -3.25 -28.54 0.10
N CYS A 352 -3.73 -27.39 0.58
CA CYS A 352 -3.55 -26.96 1.96
C CYS A 352 -4.36 -27.85 2.91
N PRO A 353 -3.75 -28.43 3.95
CA PRO A 353 -4.47 -29.09 5.03
C PRO A 353 -5.54 -28.18 5.67
N GLU A 354 -6.63 -28.77 6.15
CA GLU A 354 -7.69 -28.05 6.88
C GLU A 354 -7.25 -27.60 8.28
N SER A 355 -6.38 -28.40 8.92
CA SER A 355 -5.80 -28.09 10.22
C SER A 355 -4.78 -26.96 10.07
N GLU A 356 -4.95 -25.87 10.83
CA GLU A 356 -4.02 -24.73 10.79
C GLU A 356 -2.59 -25.15 11.15
N HIS A 357 -2.45 -26.03 12.13
CA HIS A 357 -1.15 -26.58 12.52
C HIS A 357 -0.49 -27.36 11.38
N ASP A 358 -1.25 -28.24 10.72
CA ASP A 358 -0.72 -29.06 9.61
C ASP A 358 -0.40 -28.21 8.38
N ALA A 359 -1.19 -27.15 8.13
CA ALA A 359 -0.93 -26.19 7.06
C ALA A 359 0.38 -25.43 7.29
N LEU A 360 0.59 -24.89 8.49
CA LEU A 360 1.85 -24.21 8.85
C LEU A 360 3.04 -25.18 8.79
N GLN A 361 2.89 -26.37 9.34
CA GLN A 361 3.95 -27.39 9.35
C GLN A 361 4.32 -27.82 7.92
N MET A 362 3.34 -28.00 7.03
CA MET A 362 3.56 -28.34 5.63
C MET A 362 4.24 -27.20 4.87
N LEU A 363 3.83 -25.95 5.08
CA LEU A 363 4.51 -24.79 4.51
C LEU A 363 5.98 -24.73 4.96
N ALA A 364 6.23 -24.83 6.26
CA ALA A 364 7.59 -24.78 6.82
C ALA A 364 8.47 -25.93 6.28
N ALA A 365 7.94 -27.14 6.17
CA ALA A 365 8.67 -28.29 5.63
C ALA A 365 9.07 -28.10 4.16
N ASN A 366 8.18 -27.49 3.36
CA ASN A 366 8.42 -27.25 1.94
C ASN A 366 9.43 -26.11 1.71
N GLU A 367 9.29 -25.02 2.47
CA GLU A 367 10.08 -23.80 2.30
C GLU A 367 11.43 -23.86 2.99
N PHE A 368 11.55 -24.63 4.08
CA PHE A 368 12.77 -24.78 4.87
C PHE A 368 13.19 -26.25 5.07
N PRO A 369 13.58 -26.98 4.01
CA PRO A 369 14.06 -28.35 4.15
C PRO A 369 15.26 -28.42 5.09
N GLY A 370 15.14 -29.23 6.15
CA GLY A 370 16.17 -29.42 7.18
C GLY A 370 16.01 -28.55 8.44
N ALA A 371 15.01 -27.68 8.50
CA ALA A 371 14.70 -26.88 9.68
C ALA A 371 14.06 -27.70 10.82
N ASP A 372 14.19 -27.21 12.06
CA ASP A 372 13.31 -27.60 13.16
C ASP A 372 11.93 -26.93 12.96
N LEU A 373 10.98 -27.70 12.45
CA LEU A 373 9.64 -27.19 12.13
C LEU A 373 8.90 -26.69 13.38
N SER A 374 9.13 -27.30 14.55
CA SER A 374 8.48 -26.88 15.79
C SER A 374 8.96 -25.49 16.22
N GLY A 375 10.26 -25.23 16.09
CA GLY A 375 10.84 -23.91 16.33
C GLY A 375 10.39 -22.86 15.31
N VAL A 376 10.27 -23.24 14.02
CA VAL A 376 9.74 -22.33 12.97
C VAL A 376 8.32 -21.88 13.30
N LEU A 377 7.43 -22.83 13.62
CA LEU A 377 6.03 -22.52 13.95
C LEU A 377 5.93 -21.64 15.21
N ALA A 378 6.69 -21.97 16.25
CA ALA A 378 6.73 -21.16 17.48
C ALA A 378 7.24 -19.73 17.23
N ALA A 379 8.22 -19.56 16.33
CA ALA A 379 8.71 -18.24 15.95
C ALA A 379 7.67 -17.42 15.17
N TRP A 380 6.95 -18.03 14.21
CA TRP A 380 5.88 -17.35 13.48
C TRP A 380 4.75 -16.89 14.39
N GLU A 381 4.39 -17.69 15.40
CA GLU A 381 3.43 -17.27 16.43
C GLU A 381 3.98 -16.10 17.25
N GLY A 382 5.23 -16.20 17.71
CA GLY A 382 5.90 -15.12 18.46
C GLY A 382 6.04 -13.80 17.69
N PHE A 383 6.26 -13.83 16.38
CA PHE A 383 6.24 -12.62 15.54
C PHE A 383 4.83 -12.01 15.49
N GLY A 384 3.80 -12.84 15.40
CA GLY A 384 2.40 -12.42 15.47
C GLY A 384 2.03 -11.79 16.82
N GLU A 385 2.50 -12.34 17.92
CA GLU A 385 2.32 -11.80 19.28
C GLU A 385 3.07 -10.49 19.49
N ALA A 386 4.30 -10.37 18.97
CA ALA A 386 5.06 -9.13 19.03
C ALA A 386 4.30 -7.99 18.33
N PHE A 387 3.74 -8.25 17.15
CA PHE A 387 3.00 -7.25 16.37
C PHE A 387 1.66 -6.84 16.99
N ASP A 388 1.11 -7.56 17.95
CA ASP A 388 -0.07 -7.10 18.71
C ASP A 388 0.22 -5.82 19.50
N TYR A 389 1.49 -5.51 19.74
CA TYR A 389 1.94 -4.27 20.37
C TYR A 389 2.28 -3.15 19.38
N TYR A 390 2.14 -3.35 18.06
CA TYR A 390 2.44 -2.30 17.09
C TYR A 390 1.51 -1.09 17.34
N PRO A 391 2.05 0.14 17.46
CA PRO A 391 1.24 1.35 17.73
C PRO A 391 0.51 1.82 16.47
N PHE A 392 -0.38 0.97 15.95
CA PHE A 392 -1.05 1.19 14.68
C PHE A 392 -1.91 2.45 14.73
N SER A 393 -1.59 3.42 13.88
CA SER A 393 -2.43 4.58 13.60
C SER A 393 -1.95 5.25 12.32
N ILE A 394 -2.83 5.93 11.59
CA ILE A 394 -2.42 6.68 10.40
C ILE A 394 -1.25 7.63 10.70
N PRO A 395 -1.28 8.45 11.78
CA PRO A 395 -0.14 9.31 12.11
C PRO A 395 1.15 8.53 12.34
N PHE A 396 1.12 7.37 13.01
CA PHE A 396 2.35 6.59 13.24
C PHE A 396 2.89 5.96 11.95
N LEU A 397 2.02 5.35 11.13
CA LEU A 397 2.42 4.71 9.86
C LEU A 397 3.13 5.69 8.93
N TYR A 398 2.58 6.89 8.80
CA TYR A 398 3.02 7.88 7.83
C TYR A 398 4.06 8.83 8.42
N MET A 399 3.92 9.27 9.67
CA MET A 399 4.72 10.35 10.25
C MET A 399 5.62 9.86 11.38
N SER A 400 6.09 8.61 11.39
CA SER A 400 7.12 8.13 12.32
C SER A 400 8.41 7.74 11.57
N PRO A 401 9.55 7.61 12.27
CA PRO A 401 10.79 7.15 11.65
C PRO A 401 10.83 5.64 11.38
N ILE A 402 9.71 4.93 11.44
CA ILE A 402 9.66 3.45 11.39
C ILE A 402 10.40 2.83 10.20
N ASN A 403 10.42 3.52 9.05
CA ASN A 403 11.07 3.05 7.84
C ASN A 403 12.53 3.50 7.67
N TYR A 404 13.04 4.35 8.57
CA TYR A 404 14.38 4.95 8.43
C TYR A 404 15.15 5.22 9.72
N SER A 405 14.65 4.79 10.89
CA SER A 405 15.24 5.14 12.19
C SER A 405 16.68 4.66 12.33
N VAL A 406 17.02 3.49 11.77
CA VAL A 406 18.37 2.89 11.86
C VAL A 406 19.43 3.79 11.23
N ALA A 407 19.06 4.70 10.32
CA ALA A 407 19.94 5.69 9.72
C ALA A 407 19.71 7.13 10.24
N LEU A 408 18.72 7.34 11.11
CA LEU A 408 18.37 8.68 11.61
C LEU A 408 19.35 9.13 12.70
N PRO A 409 20.00 10.30 12.57
CA PRO A 409 20.89 10.84 13.60
C PRO A 409 20.21 11.03 14.97
N MET A 410 20.99 10.94 16.04
CA MET A 410 20.53 11.15 17.41
C MET A 410 21.44 12.13 18.16
N HIS A 411 20.91 13.30 18.48
CA HIS A 411 21.65 14.36 19.18
C HIS A 411 21.17 14.60 20.62
N PRO A 412 22.09 14.95 21.56
CA PRO A 412 21.77 15.32 22.93
C PRO A 412 21.36 16.78 23.04
N CYS A 413 20.27 17.16 22.36
CA CYS A 413 19.75 18.52 22.39
C CYS A 413 18.22 18.56 22.24
N PRO A 414 17.55 19.63 22.69
CA PRO A 414 16.14 19.86 22.40
C PRO A 414 15.89 19.94 20.89
N TYR A 415 14.66 19.66 20.47
CA TYR A 415 14.23 19.84 19.09
C TYR A 415 14.32 21.31 18.65
N ALA A 416 14.74 21.55 17.42
CA ALA A 416 14.70 22.90 16.86
C ALA A 416 13.25 23.34 16.62
N PRO A 417 12.90 24.61 16.88
CA PRO A 417 11.53 25.09 16.64
C PRO A 417 11.09 24.87 15.19
N GLY A 418 9.98 24.17 15.00
CA GLY A 418 9.35 23.97 13.69
C GLY A 418 9.89 22.77 12.90
N GLN A 419 10.93 22.08 13.36
CA GLN A 419 11.38 20.83 12.75
C GLN A 419 10.46 19.67 13.16
N ARG A 420 9.91 18.98 12.17
CA ARG A 420 8.99 17.86 12.33
C ARG A 420 9.52 16.67 11.58
N ILE A 421 9.24 15.50 12.12
CA ILE A 421 9.58 14.23 11.51
C ILE A 421 9.04 14.15 10.08
N LYS A 422 9.87 13.65 9.18
CA LYS A 422 9.56 13.55 7.76
C LYS A 422 8.67 12.35 7.46
N ARG A 423 8.17 12.30 6.23
CA ARG A 423 7.27 11.25 5.75
C ARG A 423 8.00 9.91 5.67
N SER A 424 7.41 8.87 6.26
CA SER A 424 7.96 7.51 6.29
C SER A 424 7.91 6.76 4.95
N TRP A 425 7.30 7.36 3.92
CA TRP A 425 7.03 6.74 2.62
C TRP A 425 7.62 7.51 1.42
N LEU A 426 8.33 8.61 1.66
CA LEU A 426 8.94 9.45 0.63
C LEU A 426 10.40 9.77 0.96
N MET A 427 11.19 10.07 -0.08
CA MET A 427 12.60 10.48 0.04
C MET A 427 12.74 11.95 0.45
N ASP A 428 12.05 12.35 1.51
CA ASP A 428 12.20 13.68 2.09
C ASP A 428 13.64 13.87 2.59
N PRO A 429 14.25 15.06 2.41
CA PRO A 429 15.49 15.40 3.08
C PRO A 429 15.33 15.26 4.59
N ARG A 430 16.13 14.37 5.20
CA ARG A 430 16.07 14.07 6.63
C ARG A 430 17.01 15.02 7.36
N ASP A 431 16.44 15.77 8.29
CA ASP A 431 17.21 16.58 9.22
C ASP A 431 17.56 15.73 10.46
N ASP A 432 18.57 16.15 11.20
CA ASP A 432 19.22 15.39 12.26
C ASP A 432 18.55 15.55 13.65
N ASN A 433 17.45 16.31 13.75
CA ASN A 433 16.80 16.65 15.02
C ASN A 433 15.29 16.94 14.90
N ASP A 434 14.57 16.13 14.16
CA ASP A 434 13.13 16.30 13.94
C ASP A 434 12.26 15.85 15.14
N ASP A 435 11.17 16.59 15.44
CA ASP A 435 10.18 16.22 16.48
C ASP A 435 9.17 15.16 15.96
N PRO A 436 9.00 14.00 16.62
CA PRO A 436 8.03 12.99 16.24
C PRO A 436 6.59 13.28 16.66
N SER A 437 6.26 14.44 17.23
CA SER A 437 4.90 14.73 17.74
C SER A 437 3.76 14.54 16.73
N SER A 438 4.02 14.66 15.42
CA SER A 438 3.03 14.35 14.37
C SER A 438 2.72 12.86 14.20
N SER A 439 3.47 11.95 14.83
CA SER A 439 3.28 10.50 14.77
C SER A 439 2.29 9.97 15.82
N PHE A 440 1.98 10.75 16.85
CA PHE A 440 1.39 10.19 18.07
C PHE A 440 -0.03 9.66 17.88
N GLY A 441 -0.81 10.32 17.02
CA GLY A 441 -2.18 9.95 16.74
C GLY A 441 -3.00 9.75 18.03
N PRO A 442 -3.61 8.58 18.24
CA PRO A 442 -4.42 8.30 19.43
C PRO A 442 -3.59 7.91 20.67
N PHE A 443 -2.26 7.86 20.59
CA PHE A 443 -1.38 7.45 21.66
C PHE A 443 -0.64 8.65 22.29
N THR A 444 -0.21 8.50 23.54
CA THR A 444 0.83 9.37 24.11
C THR A 444 2.23 8.89 23.70
N PRO A 445 3.27 9.73 23.74
CA PRO A 445 4.64 9.26 23.48
C PRO A 445 5.10 8.16 24.45
N GLU A 446 4.64 8.16 25.70
CA GLU A 446 4.91 7.10 26.68
C GLU A 446 4.24 5.79 26.26
N GLN A 447 2.98 5.85 25.82
CA GLN A 447 2.24 4.71 25.30
C GLN A 447 2.89 4.09 24.06
N ILE A 448 3.47 4.92 23.19
CA ILE A 448 4.24 4.45 22.03
C ILE A 448 5.55 3.80 22.48
N ALA A 449 6.32 4.45 23.37
CA ALA A 449 7.57 3.91 23.88
C ALA A 449 7.37 2.54 24.56
N GLU A 450 6.33 2.41 25.39
CA GLU A 450 6.01 1.15 26.08
C GLU A 450 5.66 0.02 25.08
N ARG A 451 4.85 0.34 24.06
CA ARG A 451 4.50 -0.60 22.98
C ARG A 451 5.72 -1.05 22.19
N LEU A 452 6.58 -0.11 21.79
CA LEU A 452 7.82 -0.43 21.07
C LEU A 452 8.80 -1.23 21.92
N ASP A 453 8.88 -0.97 23.23
CA ASP A 453 9.66 -1.76 24.18
C ASP A 453 9.19 -3.23 24.17
N ARG A 454 7.88 -3.46 24.33
CA ARG A 454 7.29 -4.81 24.34
C ARG A 454 7.41 -5.51 23.00
N LEU A 455 7.14 -4.81 21.90
CA LEU A 455 7.26 -5.33 20.54
C LEU A 455 8.71 -5.79 20.28
N ALA A 456 9.70 -4.92 20.52
CA ALA A 456 11.10 -5.25 20.30
C ALA A 456 11.55 -6.43 21.17
N GLU A 457 11.15 -6.49 22.44
CA GLU A 457 11.49 -7.61 23.33
C GLU A 457 10.93 -8.96 22.85
N LEU A 458 9.65 -8.99 22.46
CA LEU A 458 8.99 -10.20 21.97
C LEU A 458 9.55 -10.63 20.61
N TRP A 459 9.76 -9.68 19.71
CA TRP A 459 10.36 -9.92 18.40
C TRP A 459 11.75 -10.53 18.52
N SER A 460 12.64 -9.94 19.34
CA SER A 460 13.99 -10.47 19.57
C SER A 460 13.97 -11.88 20.15
N ARG A 461 12.97 -12.21 20.99
CA ARG A 461 12.79 -13.57 21.53
C ARG A 461 12.39 -14.56 20.44
N ALA A 462 11.38 -14.22 19.64
CA ALA A 462 10.94 -15.04 18.52
C ALA A 462 12.06 -15.24 17.47
N LEU A 463 12.82 -14.18 17.19
CA LEU A 463 13.95 -14.23 16.26
C LEU A 463 15.05 -15.21 16.70
N LYS A 464 15.36 -15.29 18.01
CA LYS A 464 16.33 -16.27 18.52
C LYS A 464 15.87 -17.70 18.29
N VAL A 465 14.57 -17.97 18.50
CA VAL A 465 13.97 -19.28 18.20
C VAL A 465 14.03 -19.56 16.70
N TYR A 466 13.68 -18.58 15.87
CA TYR A 466 13.70 -18.71 14.42
C TYR A 466 15.09 -19.01 13.86
N ALA A 467 16.10 -18.26 14.32
CA ALA A 467 17.48 -18.44 13.91
C ALA A 467 18.02 -19.84 14.26
N ALA A 468 17.73 -20.33 15.47
CA ALA A 468 18.10 -21.67 15.89
C ALA A 468 17.36 -22.74 15.08
N ALA A 469 16.07 -22.53 14.82
CA ALA A 469 15.25 -23.46 14.06
C ALA A 469 15.70 -23.60 12.59
N LEU A 470 16.25 -22.53 12.02
CA LEU A 470 16.73 -22.49 10.64
C LEU A 470 18.22 -22.86 10.47
N GLU A 471 18.96 -23.19 11.54
CA GLU A 471 20.41 -23.46 11.45
C GLU A 471 20.73 -24.65 10.51
N GLY A 472 19.87 -25.67 10.47
CA GLY A 472 19.97 -26.81 9.57
C GLY A 472 19.24 -26.65 8.23
N ALA A 473 18.53 -25.54 8.02
CA ALA A 473 17.73 -25.32 6.82
C ALA A 473 18.60 -25.09 5.58
N THR A 474 18.14 -25.58 4.44
CA THR A 474 18.78 -25.39 3.14
C THR A 474 17.90 -24.55 2.22
N GLY A 475 18.52 -23.82 1.30
CA GLY A 475 17.83 -23.01 0.30
C GLY A 475 17.80 -21.51 0.58
N GLU A 476 17.34 -20.76 -0.42
CA GLU A 476 17.34 -19.29 -0.39
C GLU A 476 16.28 -18.72 0.56
N ALA A 477 15.10 -19.35 0.64
CA ALA A 477 13.98 -18.88 1.47
C ALA A 477 14.37 -18.75 2.95
N ALA A 478 15.09 -19.71 3.53
CA ALA A 478 15.54 -19.64 4.92
C ALA A 478 16.48 -18.45 5.17
N ARG A 479 17.42 -18.20 4.25
CA ARG A 479 18.33 -17.04 4.30
C ARG A 479 17.56 -15.73 4.19
N GLU A 480 16.66 -15.63 3.22
CA GLU A 480 15.86 -14.44 2.97
C GLU A 480 14.93 -14.10 4.13
N GLU A 481 14.28 -15.11 4.71
CA GLU A 481 13.35 -14.93 5.83
C GLU A 481 14.09 -14.62 7.14
N LEU A 482 15.29 -15.18 7.34
CA LEU A 482 16.11 -14.80 8.48
C LEU A 482 16.69 -13.38 8.32
N SER A 483 17.04 -12.99 7.09
CA SER A 483 17.46 -11.62 6.76
C SER A 483 16.38 -10.61 7.14
N VAL A 484 15.15 -10.79 6.64
CA VAL A 484 14.05 -9.85 6.92
C VAL A 484 13.70 -9.82 8.41
N ALA A 485 13.69 -10.96 9.10
CA ALA A 485 13.37 -11.00 10.53
C ALA A 485 14.42 -10.28 11.39
N ARG A 486 15.71 -10.36 11.01
CA ARG A 486 16.79 -9.58 11.64
C ARG A 486 16.70 -8.09 11.33
N CYS A 487 16.38 -7.73 10.09
CA CYS A 487 16.19 -6.32 9.70
C CYS A 487 15.02 -5.68 10.46
N ILE A 488 13.91 -6.39 10.66
CA ILE A 488 12.81 -5.91 11.50
C ILE A 488 13.28 -5.72 12.95
N ASP A 489 14.04 -6.66 13.51
CA ASP A 489 14.55 -6.56 14.89
C ASP A 489 15.36 -5.27 15.13
N VAL A 490 16.36 -5.01 14.28
CA VAL A 490 17.17 -3.79 14.39
C VAL A 490 16.34 -2.53 14.15
N CYS A 491 15.34 -2.58 13.25
CA CYS A 491 14.44 -1.46 13.02
C CYS A 491 13.60 -1.16 14.28
N MET A 492 12.99 -2.18 14.89
CA MET A 492 12.18 -2.00 16.11
C MET A 492 13.01 -1.50 17.29
N ARG A 493 14.23 -2.03 17.48
CA ARG A 493 15.15 -1.55 18.53
C ARG A 493 15.55 -0.10 18.30
N SER A 494 15.82 0.30 17.07
CA SER A 494 16.20 1.67 16.73
C SER A 494 15.05 2.66 16.92
N VAL A 495 13.83 2.33 16.45
CA VAL A 495 12.65 3.19 16.66
C VAL A 495 12.35 3.33 18.15
N ARG A 496 12.43 2.23 18.91
CA ARG A 496 12.31 2.26 20.37
C ARG A 496 13.28 3.24 21.01
N ASN A 497 14.56 3.18 20.63
CA ASN A 497 15.59 4.10 21.14
C ASN A 497 15.30 5.55 20.76
N TYR A 498 14.77 5.79 19.56
CA TYR A 498 14.36 7.12 19.14
C TYR A 498 13.21 7.70 19.99
N TYR A 499 12.19 6.90 20.35
CA TYR A 499 11.12 7.38 21.23
C TYR A 499 11.56 7.52 22.69
N ARG A 500 12.49 6.68 23.18
CA ARG A 500 13.14 6.89 24.48
C ARG A 500 13.91 8.22 24.49
N LEU A 501 14.62 8.53 23.41
CA LEU A 501 15.30 9.81 23.24
C LEU A 501 14.30 10.97 23.23
N HIS A 502 13.17 10.82 22.54
CA HIS A 502 12.11 11.83 22.54
C HIS A 502 11.63 12.17 23.97
N LEU A 503 11.40 11.15 24.80
CA LEU A 503 11.00 11.35 26.20
C LEU A 503 12.07 12.11 27.00
N LEU A 504 13.36 11.78 26.82
CA LEU A 504 14.45 12.54 27.44
C LEU A 504 14.51 13.99 26.95
N LYS A 505 14.30 14.23 25.65
CA LYS A 505 14.37 15.57 25.04
C LYS A 505 13.30 16.53 25.54
N ARG A 506 12.13 16.03 25.96
CA ARG A 506 11.05 16.85 26.54
C ARG A 506 11.45 17.53 27.85
N GLU A 507 12.36 16.93 28.59
CA GLU A 507 12.85 17.42 29.88
C GLU A 507 14.35 17.76 29.84
N TRP A 508 14.87 18.05 28.64
CA TRP A 508 16.31 18.14 28.42
C TRP A 508 16.99 19.17 29.33
N ASN A 509 18.01 18.69 30.03
CA ASN A 509 18.98 19.47 30.79
C ASN A 509 20.27 18.64 30.90
N ASP A 510 21.36 19.21 31.38
CA ASP A 510 22.67 18.54 31.42
C ASP A 510 22.67 17.22 32.20
N ALA A 511 21.74 17.02 33.15
CA ALA A 511 21.61 15.75 33.87
C ALA A 511 21.09 14.60 32.98
N MET A 512 20.43 14.91 31.87
CA MET A 512 19.93 13.94 30.90
C MET A 512 21.02 13.37 30.00
N LEU A 513 22.25 13.91 30.06
CA LEU A 513 23.36 13.41 29.26
C LEU A 513 23.71 11.95 29.59
N GLN A 514 23.70 11.55 30.86
CA GLN A 514 23.99 10.15 31.21
C GLN A 514 22.92 9.17 30.70
N PRO A 515 21.61 9.40 30.92
CA PRO A 515 20.55 8.62 30.27
C PRO A 515 20.65 8.60 28.74
N PHE A 516 21.02 9.72 28.11
CA PHE A 516 21.27 9.76 26.67
C PHE A 516 22.39 8.81 26.24
N LEU A 517 23.51 8.79 26.96
CA LEU A 517 24.63 7.88 26.65
C LEU A 517 24.27 6.41 26.81
N GLU A 518 23.28 6.06 27.63
CA GLU A 518 22.73 4.69 27.70
C GLU A 518 21.98 4.32 26.41
N ILE A 519 21.17 5.25 25.88
CA ILE A 519 20.51 5.07 24.57
C ILE A 519 21.55 4.96 23.46
N VAL A 520 22.58 5.81 23.46
CA VAL A 520 23.67 5.78 22.46
C VAL A 520 24.38 4.44 22.43
N ARG A 521 24.69 3.83 23.58
CA ARG A 521 25.36 2.52 23.63
C ARG A 521 24.52 1.41 23.01
N ASP A 522 23.21 1.39 23.29
CA ASP A 522 22.32 0.40 22.66
C ASP A 522 22.15 0.70 21.16
N GLU A 523 22.05 1.96 20.75
CA GLU A 523 21.91 2.33 19.35
C GLU A 523 23.16 2.01 18.52
N ILE A 524 24.37 2.16 19.08
CA ILE A 524 25.61 1.71 18.45
C ILE A 524 25.54 0.22 18.15
N GLN A 525 25.14 -0.61 19.12
CA GLN A 525 25.00 -2.04 18.90
C GLN A 525 23.96 -2.34 17.82
N VAL A 526 22.82 -1.64 17.82
CA VAL A 526 21.78 -1.79 16.79
C VAL A 526 22.32 -1.47 15.40
N VAL A 527 23.09 -0.39 15.25
CA VAL A 527 23.65 0.03 13.96
C VAL A 527 24.77 -0.91 13.50
N GLU A 528 25.62 -1.36 14.42
CA GLU A 528 26.65 -2.38 14.15
C GLU A 528 26.04 -3.72 13.71
N ASP A 529 24.94 -4.14 14.35
CA ASP A 529 24.17 -5.33 13.96
C ASP A 529 23.51 -5.13 12.58
N ALA A 530 23.06 -3.91 12.26
CA ALA A 530 22.31 -3.60 11.04
C ALA A 530 23.18 -3.56 9.78
N ILE A 531 24.34 -2.90 9.81
CA ILE A 531 25.21 -2.71 8.63
C ILE A 531 25.42 -4.00 7.81
N PRO A 532 25.90 -5.12 8.39
CA PRO A 532 26.14 -6.34 7.60
C PRO A 532 24.86 -6.97 7.04
N LEU A 533 23.69 -6.74 7.64
CA LEU A 533 22.41 -7.24 7.13
C LEU A 533 22.03 -6.52 5.84
N TYR A 534 22.12 -5.19 5.85
CA TYR A 534 21.75 -4.36 4.69
C TYR A 534 22.79 -4.42 3.57
N GLU A 535 24.05 -4.72 3.88
CA GLU A 535 25.07 -5.05 2.86
C GLU A 535 24.80 -6.40 2.17
N ALA A 536 24.21 -7.37 2.88
CA ALA A 536 23.98 -8.71 2.38
C ALA A 536 22.67 -8.88 1.61
N ASP A 537 21.69 -7.98 1.81
CA ASP A 537 20.36 -8.07 1.23
C ASP A 537 19.82 -6.70 0.80
N GLU A 538 20.02 -6.35 -0.47
CA GLU A 538 19.62 -5.08 -1.08
C GLU A 538 18.10 -4.85 -1.13
N ARG A 539 17.29 -5.89 -0.84
CA ARG A 539 15.84 -5.76 -0.73
C ARG A 539 15.45 -4.97 0.51
N GLN A 540 16.30 -4.97 1.53
CA GLN A 540 16.05 -4.28 2.80
C GLN A 540 16.48 -2.81 2.67
N GLY A 541 15.65 -1.92 3.22
CA GLY A 541 15.79 -0.47 3.14
C GLY A 541 15.09 0.17 1.96
N PHE A 542 14.73 -0.59 0.91
CA PHE A 542 14.04 -0.06 -0.27
C PHE A 542 12.54 0.17 0.00
N HIS A 543 12.07 1.40 -0.14
CA HIS A 543 10.64 1.74 -0.06
C HIS A 543 10.10 2.00 -1.47
N ILE A 544 9.22 1.11 -1.94
CA ILE A 544 8.80 1.06 -3.34
C ILE A 544 8.01 2.31 -3.75
N GLU A 545 7.17 2.85 -2.88
CA GLU A 545 6.45 4.09 -3.17
C GLU A 545 7.38 5.31 -3.27
N ALA A 546 8.47 5.31 -2.50
CA ALA A 546 9.49 6.35 -2.55
C ALA A 546 10.41 6.17 -3.76
N GLN A 547 10.39 4.98 -4.39
CA GLN A 547 11.34 4.53 -5.41
C GLN A 547 12.80 4.73 -4.97
N GLY A 548 13.08 4.52 -3.68
CA GLY A 548 14.37 4.81 -3.09
C GLY A 548 14.66 4.03 -1.80
N SER A 549 15.95 3.89 -1.50
CA SER A 549 16.42 3.28 -0.26
C SER A 549 16.33 4.29 0.88
N MET A 550 15.40 4.07 1.80
CA MET A 550 15.17 4.90 2.98
C MET A 550 16.35 4.86 3.95
N VAL A 551 17.11 3.77 3.91
CA VAL A 551 18.33 3.54 4.68
C VAL A 551 19.35 2.83 3.79
N THR A 552 20.64 3.15 3.99
CA THR A 552 21.76 2.46 3.32
C THR A 552 22.88 2.21 4.34
N PRO A 553 23.78 1.25 4.08
CA PRO A 553 24.95 1.04 4.93
C PRO A 553 25.79 2.31 5.14
N GLU A 554 25.86 3.20 4.13
CA GLU A 554 26.58 4.47 4.22
C GLU A 554 25.97 5.39 5.26
N LEU A 555 24.65 5.61 5.21
CA LEU A 555 23.94 6.43 6.20
C LEU A 555 24.05 5.83 7.61
N MET A 556 24.06 4.50 7.73
CA MET A 556 24.27 3.80 9.00
C MET A 556 25.68 4.04 9.54
N ARG A 557 26.71 4.01 8.70
CA ARG A 557 28.09 4.32 9.11
C ARG A 557 28.24 5.77 9.54
N GLU A 558 27.61 6.72 8.84
CA GLU A 558 27.58 8.14 9.24
C GLU A 558 26.95 8.31 10.64
N LYS A 559 25.83 7.64 10.89
CA LYS A 559 25.20 7.61 12.21
C LYS A 559 26.10 6.94 13.26
N LEU A 560 26.77 5.84 12.92
CA LEU A 560 27.67 5.13 13.83
C LEU A 560 28.84 6.03 14.26
N GLU A 561 29.48 6.71 13.32
CA GLU A 561 30.55 7.68 13.59
C GLU A 561 30.08 8.81 14.51
N LEU A 562 28.89 9.36 14.24
CA LEU A 562 28.27 10.37 15.09
C LEU A 562 28.06 9.87 16.53
N LEU A 563 27.49 8.67 16.69
CA LEU A 563 27.18 8.10 17.99
C LEU A 563 28.46 7.79 18.79
N GLN A 564 29.48 7.26 18.13
CA GLN A 564 30.77 6.96 18.74
C GLN A 564 31.48 8.23 19.24
N ALA A 565 31.27 9.38 18.59
CA ALA A 565 31.83 10.65 19.04
C ALA A 565 31.25 11.17 20.38
N TYR A 566 30.14 10.59 20.88
CA TYR A 566 29.57 10.92 22.19
C TYR A 566 30.11 10.06 23.35
N LEU A 567 30.77 8.94 23.05
CA LEU A 567 31.38 8.04 24.04
C LEU A 567 32.86 8.34 24.22
#